data_AF-A0A3N5JGV7-F1
#
_entry.id   AF-A0A3N5JGV7-F1
#
_cell.length_a   1.000
_cell.length_b   1.000
_cell.length_c   1.000
_cell.angle_alpha   90.00
_cell.angle_beta   90.00
_cell.angle_gamma   90.00
#
_symmetry.space_group_name_H-M   'P 1'
#
loop_
_entity.id
_entity.type
_entity.pdbx_description
1 polymer ?
#
loop_
_entity_poly.entity_id
_entity_poly.type
_entity_poly.pdbx_seq_one_letter_code
_entity_poly.pdbx_strand_id
1 'polypeptide(L)'
;EWSLGDYVLSGGELAAAVVIDAVTRLLPGVLGDEQSAAQDSFTDGLLDCQHYTRPEEIEGLAVPAVLLSGDHGAIERWRRKQSLGRTWLRRPELLRGLELDKEAEYLLAEFQAELGPKKDTENGRQSGP
;
A
#
# COMPACT_ATOMS: atom_id res chain seq x y z
N GLU A 1 -3.65 -18.09 -22.59
CA GLU A 1 -2.87 -18.62 -21.46
C GLU A 1 -2.63 -17.47 -20.49
N TRP A 2 -2.69 -17.72 -19.18
CA TRP A 2 -2.51 -16.71 -18.13
C TRP A 2 -1.46 -17.19 -17.14
N SER A 3 -0.63 -16.28 -16.62
CA SER A 3 0.37 -16.56 -15.57
C SER A 3 0.09 -15.70 -14.34
N LEU A 4 0.34 -16.23 -13.13
CA LEU A 4 0.27 -15.46 -11.88
C LEU A 4 1.54 -14.65 -11.59
N GLY A 5 2.66 -14.98 -12.25
CA GLY A 5 3.95 -14.31 -12.05
C GLY A 5 5.14 -15.20 -12.41
N ASP A 6 6.34 -14.66 -12.25
CA ASP A 6 7.59 -15.28 -12.68
C ASP A 6 8.10 -16.31 -11.66
N TYR A 7 7.36 -17.40 -11.49
CA TYR A 7 7.70 -18.54 -10.63
C TYR A 7 7.02 -19.83 -11.11
N VAL A 8 7.51 -20.99 -10.64
CA VAL A 8 7.01 -22.31 -11.06
C VAL A 8 6.19 -22.96 -9.93
N LEU A 9 5.01 -23.47 -10.28
CA LEU A 9 4.17 -24.29 -9.41
C LEU A 9 4.12 -25.74 -9.93
N SER A 10 3.83 -26.70 -9.04
CA SER A 10 3.73 -28.12 -9.42
C SER A 10 2.47 -28.44 -10.25
N GLY A 11 1.48 -27.56 -10.23
CA GLY A 11 0.19 -27.72 -10.89
C GLY A 11 -0.58 -26.40 -10.98
N GLY A 12 -1.71 -26.40 -11.69
CA GLY A 12 -2.50 -25.20 -11.99
C GLY A 12 -3.62 -24.89 -10.99
N GLU A 13 -3.84 -25.73 -9.99
CA GLU A 13 -4.98 -25.65 -9.08
C GLU A 13 -4.94 -24.38 -8.23
N LEU A 14 -3.77 -24.02 -7.69
CA LEU A 14 -3.58 -22.77 -6.96
C LEU A 14 -3.76 -21.55 -7.87
N ALA A 15 -3.28 -21.64 -9.12
CA ALA A 15 -3.45 -20.58 -10.09
C ALA A 15 -4.92 -20.33 -10.42
N ALA A 16 -5.68 -21.41 -10.64
CA ALA A 16 -7.12 -21.33 -10.86
C ALA A 16 -7.86 -20.74 -9.65
N ALA A 17 -7.53 -21.18 -8.43
CA ALA A 17 -8.14 -20.66 -7.21
C ALA A 17 -7.90 -19.16 -7.01
N VAL A 18 -6.67 -18.68 -7.24
CA VAL A 18 -6.33 -17.25 -7.16
C VAL A 18 -7.11 -16.43 -8.18
N VAL A 19 -7.22 -16.91 -9.42
CA VAL A 19 -8.00 -16.21 -10.45
C VAL A 19 -9.49 -16.18 -10.11
N ILE A 20 -10.06 -17.30 -9.65
CA ILE A 20 -11.46 -17.37 -9.23
C ILE A 20 -11.73 -16.38 -8.10
N ASP A 21 -10.88 -16.34 -7.07
CA ASP A 21 -11.00 -15.41 -5.95
C ASP A 21 -10.96 -13.95 -6.42
N ALA A 22 -9.93 -13.57 -7.18
CA ALA A 22 -9.74 -12.22 -7.68
C ALA A 22 -10.92 -11.73 -8.53
N VAL A 23 -11.44 -12.57 -9.44
CA VAL A 23 -12.57 -12.22 -10.31
C VAL A 23 -13.88 -12.19 -9.53
N THR A 24 -14.09 -13.11 -8.59
CA THR A 24 -15.33 -13.20 -7.80
C THR A 24 -15.50 -11.97 -6.91
N ARG A 25 -14.42 -11.39 -6.39
CA ARG A 25 -14.45 -10.14 -5.61
C ARG A 25 -15.00 -8.94 -6.38
N LEU A 26 -14.97 -8.98 -7.72
CA LEU A 26 -15.52 -7.92 -8.58
C LEU A 26 -17.03 -8.06 -8.79
N LEU A 27 -17.64 -9.17 -8.37
CA LEU A 27 -19.07 -9.39 -8.54
C LEU A 27 -19.87 -8.63 -7.46
N PRO A 28 -20.97 -7.94 -7.86
CA PRO A 28 -21.83 -7.24 -6.91
C PRO A 28 -22.33 -8.16 -5.78
N GLY A 29 -22.28 -7.66 -4.55
CA GLY A 29 -22.78 -8.38 -3.36
C GLY A 29 -21.81 -9.38 -2.74
N VAL A 30 -20.62 -9.61 -3.30
CA VAL A 30 -19.63 -10.54 -2.73
C VAL A 30 -18.87 -9.93 -1.54
N LEU A 31 -18.44 -8.67 -1.65
CA LEU A 31 -17.59 -8.02 -0.63
C LEU A 31 -18.37 -7.38 0.52
N GLY A 32 -19.70 -7.41 0.48
CA GLY A 32 -20.58 -6.76 1.46
C GLY A 32 -20.61 -5.23 1.32
N ASP A 33 -19.44 -4.58 1.42
CA ASP A 33 -19.24 -3.15 1.19
C ASP A 33 -18.49 -2.92 -0.14
N GLU A 34 -19.18 -2.28 -1.09
CA GLU A 34 -18.66 -1.95 -2.42
C GLU A 34 -17.42 -1.05 -2.38
N GLN A 35 -17.22 -0.28 -1.31
CA GLN A 35 -16.03 0.57 -1.16
C GLN A 35 -14.74 -0.22 -0.91
N SER A 36 -14.85 -1.49 -0.48
CA SER A 36 -13.68 -2.30 -0.12
C SER A 36 -12.80 -2.60 -1.34
N ALA A 37 -13.39 -2.92 -2.49
CA ALA A 37 -12.63 -3.14 -3.74
C ALA A 37 -12.02 -1.83 -4.27
N ALA A 38 -12.72 -0.71 -4.09
CA ALA A 38 -12.28 0.59 -4.59
C ALA A 38 -11.02 1.10 -3.87
N GLN A 39 -10.80 0.67 -2.63
CA GLN A 39 -9.66 1.06 -1.80
C GLN A 39 -8.52 0.03 -1.79
N ASP A 40 -8.64 -1.06 -2.55
CA ASP A 40 -7.58 -2.06 -2.66
C ASP A 40 -6.35 -1.51 -3.40
N SER A 41 -5.20 -2.15 -3.14
CA SER A 41 -4.00 -1.89 -3.92
C SER A 41 -4.24 -2.17 -5.41
N PHE A 42 -3.58 -1.36 -6.25
CA PHE A 42 -3.58 -1.41 -7.70
C PHE A 42 -4.87 -0.96 -8.40
N THR A 43 -5.94 -0.65 -7.66
CA THR A 43 -7.20 -0.15 -8.26
C THR A 43 -7.00 1.18 -9.00
N ASP A 44 -6.20 2.09 -8.43
CA ASP A 44 -5.79 3.37 -9.04
C ASP A 44 -4.31 3.37 -9.48
N GLY A 45 -3.67 2.19 -9.49
CA GLY A 45 -2.25 2.03 -9.77
C GLY A 45 -1.31 2.26 -8.58
N LEU A 46 -1.83 2.61 -7.40
CA LEU A 46 -1.04 2.79 -6.18
C LEU A 46 -1.14 1.58 -5.25
N LEU A 47 -0.20 1.44 -4.32
CA LEU A 47 -0.34 0.56 -3.17
C LEU A 47 -1.27 1.21 -2.14
N ASP A 48 -2.07 0.40 -1.46
CA ASP A 48 -2.95 0.87 -0.39
C ASP A 48 -2.15 1.37 0.84
N CYS A 49 -2.77 2.23 1.63
CA CYS A 49 -2.25 2.86 2.83
C CYS A 49 -2.15 1.87 4.02
N GLN A 50 -1.60 2.33 5.16
CA GLN A 50 -1.64 1.54 6.40
C GLN A 50 -3.01 1.65 7.05
N HIS A 51 -3.55 0.50 7.47
CA HIS A 51 -4.77 0.41 8.26
C HIS A 51 -4.44 0.19 9.73
N TYR A 52 -5.22 0.83 10.59
CA TYR A 52 -5.11 0.73 12.03
C TYR A 52 -6.46 0.30 12.61
N THR A 53 -6.42 -0.49 13.67
CA THR A 53 -7.59 -0.92 14.42
C THR A 53 -7.30 -0.85 15.91
N ARG A 54 -8.32 -1.07 16.73
CA ARG A 54 -8.19 -1.04 18.19
C ARG A 54 -7.23 -2.11 18.70
N PRO A 55 -6.51 -1.86 19.81
CA PRO A 55 -6.52 -0.62 20.61
C PRO A 55 -5.68 0.53 20.01
N GLU A 56 -5.86 1.76 20.51
CA GLU A 56 -5.19 2.98 20.00
C GLU A 56 -3.66 2.99 20.20
N GLU A 57 -3.16 2.18 21.13
CA GLU A 57 -1.74 2.00 21.37
C GLU A 57 -1.44 0.52 21.64
N ILE A 58 -0.42 0.00 20.96
CA ILE A 58 0.09 -1.35 21.15
C ILE A 58 1.61 -1.25 21.30
N GLU A 59 2.15 -1.70 22.43
CA GLU A 59 3.61 -1.76 22.67
C GLU A 59 4.33 -0.41 22.45
N GLY A 60 3.70 0.71 22.81
CA GLY A 60 4.27 2.06 22.61
C GLY A 60 4.12 2.61 21.18
N LEU A 61 3.49 1.85 20.27
CA LEU A 61 3.13 2.32 18.93
C LEU A 61 1.69 2.83 18.93
N ALA A 62 1.54 4.15 18.83
CA ALA A 62 0.25 4.80 18.78
C ALA A 62 -0.30 4.89 17.35
N VAL A 63 -1.62 4.79 17.21
CA VAL A 63 -2.34 5.11 15.98
C VAL A 63 -2.10 6.59 15.63
N PRO A 64 -1.82 6.93 14.37
CA PRO A 64 -1.67 8.32 13.94
C PRO A 64 -2.84 9.19 14.39
N ALA A 65 -2.56 10.32 15.06
CA ALA A 65 -3.58 11.18 15.66
C ALA A 65 -4.64 11.66 14.65
N VAL A 66 -4.27 11.83 13.37
CA VAL A 66 -5.21 12.18 12.30
C VAL A 66 -6.32 11.13 12.12
N LEU A 67 -6.02 9.84 12.32
CA LEU A 67 -7.00 8.75 12.23
C LEU A 67 -7.97 8.74 13.42
N LEU A 68 -7.59 9.38 14.53
CA LEU A 68 -8.42 9.52 15.74
C LEU A 68 -9.23 10.84 15.74
N SER A 69 -8.97 11.74 14.79
CA SER A 69 -9.52 13.10 14.79
C SER A 69 -11.00 13.19 14.38
N GLY A 70 -11.50 12.19 13.65
CA GLY A 70 -12.83 12.24 13.00
C GLY A 70 -12.92 13.21 11.80
N ASP A 71 -11.84 13.90 11.45
CA ASP A 71 -11.78 14.77 10.26
C ASP A 71 -11.59 13.91 9.01
N HIS A 72 -12.70 13.62 8.32
CA HIS A 72 -12.69 12.81 7.11
C HIS A 72 -11.79 13.39 6.01
N GLY A 73 -11.66 14.71 5.88
CA GLY A 73 -10.82 15.35 4.87
C GLY A 73 -9.33 15.17 5.20
N ALA A 74 -8.96 15.37 6.46
CA ALA A 74 -7.59 15.13 6.93
C ALA A 74 -7.19 13.65 6.83
N ILE A 75 -8.13 12.74 7.14
CA ILE A 75 -7.93 11.29 7.03
C ILE A 75 -7.70 10.89 5.57
N GLU A 76 -8.53 11.37 4.64
CA GLU A 76 -8.39 11.03 3.22
C GLU A 76 -7.07 11.53 2.63
N ARG A 77 -6.72 12.79 2.94
CA ARG A 77 -5.41 13.36 2.56
C ARG A 77 -4.26 12.53 3.12
N TRP A 78 -4.36 12.10 4.38
CA TRP A 78 -3.33 11.27 5.01
C TRP A 78 -3.22 9.90 4.33
N ARG A 79 -4.35 9.24 4.04
CA ARG A 79 -4.38 7.93 3.35
C ARG A 79 -3.73 8.02 1.98
N ARG A 80 -4.10 9.03 1.19
CA ARG A 80 -3.50 9.30 -0.13
C ARG A 80 -1.99 9.55 -0.02
N LYS A 81 -1.54 10.37 0.94
CA LYS A 81 -0.11 10.61 1.19
C LYS A 81 0.64 9.31 1.51
N GLN A 82 0.10 8.47 2.40
CA GLN A 82 0.72 7.20 2.76
C GLN A 82 0.73 6.20 1.61
N SER A 83 -0.35 6.12 0.82
CA SER A 83 -0.43 5.28 -0.38
C SER A 83 0.67 5.65 -1.39
N LEU A 84 0.80 6.94 -1.71
CA LEU A 84 1.87 7.47 -2.58
C LEU A 84 3.26 7.16 -2.03
N GLY A 85 3.48 7.45 -0.74
CA GLY A 85 4.76 7.21 -0.07
C GLY A 85 5.17 5.74 -0.05
N ARG A 86 4.25 4.83 0.25
CA ARG A 86 4.49 3.37 0.21
C ARG A 86 4.79 2.89 -1.20
N THR A 87 4.05 3.39 -2.19
CA THR A 87 4.27 3.06 -3.60
C THR A 87 5.67 3.49 -4.02
N TRP A 88 6.07 4.71 -3.69
CA TRP A 88 7.41 5.22 -3.94
C TRP A 88 8.50 4.38 -3.26
N LEU A 89 8.31 3.97 -2.00
CA LEU A 89 9.29 3.18 -1.25
C LEU A 89 9.43 1.73 -1.75
N ARG A 90 8.34 1.09 -2.16
CA ARG A 90 8.31 -0.36 -2.41
C ARG A 90 8.19 -0.75 -3.88
N ARG A 91 7.50 0.05 -4.68
CA ARG A 91 7.17 -0.21 -6.09
C ARG A 91 7.25 1.09 -6.92
N PRO A 92 8.40 1.79 -6.92
CA PRO A 92 8.55 3.11 -7.56
C PRO A 92 8.27 3.10 -9.06
N GLU A 93 8.36 1.94 -9.71
CA GLU A 93 8.03 1.78 -11.13
C GLU A 93 6.54 1.98 -11.42
N LEU A 94 5.64 1.75 -10.44
CA LEU A 94 4.21 2.02 -10.62
C LEU A 94 3.94 3.52 -10.80
N LEU A 95 4.69 4.38 -10.10
CA LEU A 95 4.56 5.83 -10.24
C LEU A 95 5.04 6.35 -11.59
N ARG A 96 5.95 5.64 -12.28
CA ARG A 96 6.45 6.06 -13.60
C ARG A 96 5.39 5.92 -14.70
N GLY A 97 4.43 5.04 -14.50
CA GLY A 97 3.33 4.79 -15.44
C GLY A 97 2.09 5.62 -15.16
N LEU A 98 2.08 6.44 -14.11
CA LEU A 98 0.93 7.23 -13.68
C LEU A 98 1.17 8.72 -13.92
N GLU A 99 0.15 9.40 -14.45
CA GLU A 99 0.10 10.86 -14.45
C GLU A 99 -0.43 11.31 -13.08
N LEU A 100 0.47 11.84 -12.25
CA LEU A 100 0.09 12.38 -10.94
C LEU A 100 -0.48 13.79 -11.11
N ASP A 101 -1.59 14.07 -10.43
CA ASP A 101 -2.08 15.43 -10.31
C ASP A 101 -1.19 16.25 -9.36
N LYS A 102 -1.34 17.58 -9.41
CA LYS A 102 -0.54 18.50 -8.59
C LYS A 102 -0.67 18.23 -7.09
N GLU A 103 -1.82 17.73 -6.66
CA GLU A 103 -2.04 17.37 -5.26
C GLU A 103 -1.22 16.14 -4.88
N ALA A 104 -1.26 15.07 -5.68
CA ALA A 104 -0.46 13.87 -5.46
C ALA A 104 1.04 14.16 -5.48
N GLU A 105 1.51 14.99 -6.42
CA GLU A 105 2.92 15.43 -6.45
C GLU A 105 3.31 16.14 -5.16
N TYR A 106 2.47 17.06 -4.68
CA TYR A 106 2.68 17.77 -3.42
C TYR A 106 2.73 16.80 -2.23
N LEU A 107 1.76 15.89 -2.13
CA LEU A 107 1.69 14.93 -1.03
C LEU A 107 2.88 13.97 -1.02
N LEU A 108 3.33 13.53 -2.19
CA LEU A 108 4.52 12.68 -2.31
C LEU A 108 5.78 13.42 -1.88
N ALA A 109 5.94 14.68 -2.29
CA ALA A 109 7.06 15.52 -1.86
C ALA A 109 7.04 15.77 -0.34
N GLU A 110 5.85 16.03 0.22
CA GLU A 110 5.64 16.16 1.67
C GLU A 110 6.08 14.88 2.40
N PHE A 111 5.65 13.70 1.94
CA PHE A 111 6.06 12.42 2.51
C PHE A 111 7.58 12.19 2.44
N GLN A 112 8.20 12.50 1.31
CA GLN A 112 9.65 12.36 1.13
C GLN A 112 10.44 13.28 2.08
N ALA A 113 9.94 14.49 2.32
CA ALA A 113 10.56 15.42 3.26
C ALA A 113 10.46 14.93 4.71
N GLU A 114 9.31 14.35 5.11
CA GLU A 114 9.10 13.78 6.45
C GLU A 114 10.00 12.58 6.75
N LEU A 115 10.30 11.74 5.74
CA LEU A 115 11.14 10.55 5.93
C LEU A 115 12.62 10.91 6.19
N GLY A 116 13.07 12.11 5.79
CA GLY A 116 14.45 12.56 5.90
C GLY A 116 15.45 11.80 5.02
N PRO A 117 16.72 12.23 4.98
CA PRO A 117 17.76 11.50 4.25
C PRO A 117 18.00 10.14 4.90
N LYS A 118 18.04 9.10 4.06
CA LYS A 118 18.38 7.73 4.44
C LYS A 118 19.70 7.77 5.22
N LYS A 119 19.69 7.44 6.52
CA LYS A 119 20.93 7.01 7.17
C LYS A 119 21.24 5.67 6.55
N ASP A 120 22.24 5.63 5.69
CA ASP A 120 22.80 4.39 5.17
C ASP A 120 23.22 3.55 6.38
N THR A 121 22.44 2.52 6.69
CA THR A 121 22.87 1.44 7.58
C THR A 121 23.90 0.61 6.82
N GLU A 122 25.11 1.15 6.66
CA GLU A 122 26.32 0.35 6.55
C GLU A 122 26.52 -0.35 7.90
N ASN A 123 25.80 -1.44 8.14
CA ASN A 123 26.12 -2.34 9.24
C ASN A 123 27.06 -3.43 8.73
N GLY A 124 28.35 -3.14 8.94
CA GLY A 124 29.45 -4.06 9.20
C GLY A 124 29.18 -5.54 8.94
N ARG A 125 29.64 -6.03 7.79
CA ARG A 125 30.23 -7.37 7.74
C ARG A 125 31.59 -7.31 8.44
N GLN A 126 31.57 -7.30 9.77
CA GLN A 126 32.66 -7.85 10.56
C GLN A 126 32.40 -9.35 10.70
N SER A 127 33.08 -10.14 9.88
CA SER A 127 33.34 -11.54 10.14
C SER A 127 34.86 -11.65 10.28
N GLY A 128 35.35 -11.57 11.51
CA GLY A 128 36.71 -12.01 11.84
C GLY A 128 36.68 -13.45 12.38
N PRO A 129 37.81 -13.90 12.91
CA PRO A 129 39.09 -14.12 12.25
C PRO A 129 39.19 -15.50 11.56
#